data_AF-A0A929EQS4-F1
#
_entry.id   AF-A0A929EQS4-F1
#
_cell.length_a   1.000
_cell.length_b   1.000
_cell.length_c   1.000
_cell.angle_alpha   90.00
_cell.angle_beta   90.00
_cell.angle_gamma   90.00
#
_symmetry.space_group_name_H-M   'P 1'
#
loop_
_entity.id
_entity.type
_entity.pdbx_description
1 polymer ?
#
loop_
_entity_poly.entity_id
_entity_poly.type
_entity_poly.pdbx_seq_one_letter_code
_entity_poly.pdbx_strand_id
1 'polypeptide(L)' 'MNGTLSKVMKWGDQLVSVGATVRYWAESSRNGPEGFAGRLSLTLLFPK' A
#
# COMPACT_ATOMS: atom_id res chain seq x y z
N MET A 1 13.91 -1.46 5.14
CA MET A 1 13.27 -2.59 4.43
C MET A 1 11.87 -2.19 3.99
N ASN A 2 11.40 -2.62 2.81
CA ASN A 2 10.06 -2.32 2.29
C ASN A 2 9.28 -3.62 2.11
N GLY A 3 8.12 -3.74 2.74
CA GLY A 3 7.16 -4.82 2.51
C GLY A 3 5.94 -4.27 1.76
N THR A 4 5.53 -4.91 0.67
CA THR A 4 4.34 -4.50 -0.09
C THR A 4 3.49 -5.73 -0.39
N LEU A 5 2.19 -5.62 -0.12
CA LEU A 5 1.19 -6.63 -0.47
C LEU A 5 0.06 -5.96 -1.25
N SER A 6 -0.45 -6.65 -2.26
CA SER A 6 -1.65 -6.23 -2.97
C SER A 6 -2.52 -7.44 -3.29
N LYS A 7 -3.83 -7.26 -3.25
CA LYS A 7 -4.81 -8.31 -3.52
C LYS A 7 -6.00 -7.72 -4.27
N VAL A 8 -6.31 -8.32 -5.42
CA VAL A 8 -7.56 -8.06 -6.15
C VAL A 8 -8.64 -8.98 -5.62
N MET A 9 -9.81 -8.41 -5.34
CA MET A 9 -10.99 -9.11 -4.86
C MET A 9 -12.21 -8.65 -5.66
N LYS A 10 -13.22 -9.52 -5.76
CA LYS A 10 -14.50 -9.20 -6.38
C LYS A 10 -15.54 -8.98 -5.30
N TRP A 11 -16.23 -7.83 -5.33
CA TRP A 11 -17.42 -7.55 -4.52
C TRP A 11 -18.62 -7.40 -5.45
N GLY A 12 -19.47 -8.43 -5.50
CA GLY A 12 -20.53 -8.51 -6.50
C GLY A 12 -19.94 -8.62 -7.91
N ASP A 13 -20.20 -7.63 -8.75
CA ASP A 13 -19.62 -7.50 -10.10
C ASP A 13 -18.51 -6.44 -10.19
N GLN A 14 -18.24 -5.74 -9.09
CA GLN A 14 -17.21 -4.72 -9.01
C GLN A 14 -15.88 -5.36 -8.60
N LEU A 15 -14.84 -5.17 -9.42
CA LEU A 15 -13.48 -5.54 -9.05
C LEU A 15 -12.84 -4.42 -8.21
N VAL A 16 -12.20 -4.82 -7.12
CA VAL A 16 -11.53 -3.91 -6.18
C VAL A 16 -10.13 -4.45 -5.89
N SER A 17 -9.12 -3.59 -6.01
CA SER A 17 -7.76 -3.91 -5.57
C SER A 17 -7.46 -3.20 -4.25
N VAL A 18 -6.99 -3.98 -3.27
CA VAL A 18 -6.57 -3.48 -1.97
C VAL A 18 -5.06 -3.69 -1.83
N GLY A 19 -4.34 -2.62 -1.55
CA GLY A 19 -2.89 -2.63 -1.37
C GLY A 19 -2.48 -2.11 0.00
N ALA A 20 -1.43 -2.69 0.57
CA ALA A 20 -0.76 -2.21 1.75
C ALA A 20 0.75 -2.20 1.52
N THR A 21 1.40 -1.10 1.89
CA THR A 21 2.84 -0.96 1.84
C THR A 21 3.34 -0.53 3.20
N VAL A 22 4.37 -1.18 3.68
CA VAL A 22 5.08 -0.85 4.91
C VAL A 22 6.54 -0.58 4.58
N ARG A 23 7.07 0.51 5.10
CA ARG A 23 8.46 0.92 4.89
C ARG A 23 9.08 1.21 6.25
N TYR A 24 10.23 0.61 6.51
CA TYR A 24 11.04 0.88 7.69
C TYR A 24 12.33 1.60 7.28
N TRP A 25 12.52 2.81 7.82
CA TRP A 25 13.76 3.59 7.76
C TRP A 25 14.58 3.29 9.02
N ALA A 26 15.60 2.46 8.86
CA ALA A 26 16.51 2.08 9.94
C ALA A 26 17.53 3.17 10.27
N GLU A 27 17.89 4.01 9.29
CA GLU A 27 18.79 5.15 9.45
C GLU A 27 18.12 6.37 8.80
N SER A 28 17.73 7.32 9.63
CA SER A 28 17.24 8.61 9.18
C SER A 28 18.42 9.47 8.75
N SER A 29 18.40 9.94 7.49
CA SER A 29 19.18 11.11 7.10
C SER A 29 18.79 12.28 8.02
N ARG A 30 19.72 13.18 8.34
CA ARG A 30 19.63 14.23 9.39
C ARG A 30 18.32 15.04 9.43
N ASN A 31 17.54 15.06 8.34
CA ASN A 31 16.24 15.75 8.19
C ASN A 31 15.12 14.86 7.58
N GLY A 32 15.26 13.52 7.58
CA GLY A 32 14.32 12.58 6.94
C GLY A 32 13.34 11.92 7.91
N PRO A 33 12.23 11.33 7.43
CA PRO A 33 11.28 10.60 8.28
C PRO A 33 11.97 9.40 8.95
N GLU A 34 11.97 9.36 10.28
CA GLU A 34 12.54 8.27 11.07
C GLU A 34 11.48 7.17 11.32
N GLY A 35 11.89 5.89 11.37
CA GLY A 35 11.02 4.80 11.86
C GLY A 35 10.18 4.09 10.79
N PHE A 36 8.88 3.90 11.05
CA PHE A 36 7.96 3.09 10.23
C PHE A 36 6.90 3.95 9.53
N ALA A 37 6.68 3.73 8.23
CA ALA A 37 5.48 4.21 7.53
C ALA A 37 4.66 3.07 6.98
N GLY A 38 3.35 3.24 7.06
CA GLY A 38 2.37 2.46 6.32
C GLY A 38 1.68 3.31 5.26
N ARG A 39 1.31 2.70 4.13
CA ARG A 39 0.38 3.24 3.13
C ARG A 39 -0.67 2.19 2.81
N LEU A 40 -1.94 2.59 2.84
CA LEU A 40 -3.05 1.80 2.32
C LEU A 40 -3.51 2.40 0.99
N SER A 41 -3.85 1.52 0.04
CA SER A 41 -4.32 1.89 -1.30
C SER A 41 -5.58 1.10 -1.64
N LEU A 42 -6.58 1.79 -2.19
CA LEU A 42 -7.83 1.22 -2.69
C LEU A 42 -8.01 1.65 -4.15
N THR A 43 -8.17 0.67 -5.05
CA THR A 43 -8.39 0.93 -6.48
C THR A 43 -9.70 0.28 -6.93
N LEU A 44 -10.61 1.09 -7.48
CA LEU A 44 -11.84 0.64 -8.11
C LEU A 44 -11.58 0.35 -9.58
N LEU A 45 -11.87 -0.87 -10.02
CA LEU A 45 -11.67 -1.30 -11.41
C LEU A 45 -13.02 -1.28 -12.14
N PHE A 46 -13.29 -0.21 -12.87
CA PHE A 46 -14.54 -0.08 -13.62
C PHE A 46 -14.48 -0.87 -14.94
N PRO A 47 -15.50 -1.68 -15.25
CA PRO A 47 -15.61 -2.33 -16.55
C PRO A 47 -15.81 -1.28 -17.66
N LYS A 48 -15.38 -1.62 -18.89
CA LYS A 48 -15.62 -0.80 -20.10
C LYS A 48 -17.09 -0.85 -20.52
#